data_AF-A0AAW6ZEF1-F1
#
_entry.id   AF-A0AAW6ZEF1-F1
#
_cell.length_a   1.000
_cell.length_b   1.000
_cell.length_c   1.000
_cell.angle_alpha   90.00
_cell.angle_beta   90.00
_cell.angle_gamma   90.00
#
_symmetry.space_group_name_H-M   'P 1'
#
loop_
_entity.id
_entity.type
_entity.pdbx_description
1 polymer ?
#
loop_
_entity_poly.entity_id
_entity_poly.type
_entity_poly.pdbx_seq_one_letter_code
_entity_poly.pdbx_strand_id
1 'polypeptide(L)'
;MKTNLLIRLLPIAFTAACTSVSSPTSDDTFSLPDIPDSPQKVSIPYPKLDEQTQIDHLGVQVARIEREMEAVNLRLQQIEQQNKIHSRPAKKTVSQRLDDQKLKKHYLENGGTVPTETDSLTLNETRLYERASKYYRNGNYRAAAAILKEADGGNGSDIARRNMYLLLQSQQRMGHCESVIEIGGRYANRFRNSPQAPDALFSIGQCQYKLQQKDIARNTWRKLIQSYPDSEAAKRAAISIKQR
;
A
#
# COMPACT_ATOMS: atom_id res chain seq x y z
N MET A 1 -18.44 -56.51 -16.29
CA MET A 1 -19.33 -55.38 -15.88
C MET A 1 -18.44 -54.14 -15.86
N LYS A 2 -18.44 -53.27 -16.89
CA LYS A 2 -19.32 -52.07 -17.06
C LYS A 2 -19.26 -51.19 -15.79
N THR A 3 -18.79 -49.93 -15.76
CA THR A 3 -18.70 -48.85 -16.76
C THR A 3 -17.84 -47.70 -16.20
N ASN A 4 -17.10 -47.01 -17.08
CA ASN A 4 -16.43 -45.73 -16.85
C ASN A 4 -17.44 -44.59 -16.64
N LEU A 5 -17.17 -43.66 -15.71
CA LEU A 5 -17.91 -42.40 -15.57
C LEU A 5 -16.96 -41.20 -15.71
N LEU A 6 -16.89 -40.68 -16.93
CA LEU A 6 -16.29 -39.41 -17.31
C LEU A 6 -17.25 -38.28 -16.96
N ILE A 7 -16.87 -37.36 -16.08
CA ILE A 7 -17.62 -36.12 -15.80
C ILE A 7 -17.01 -34.98 -16.61
N ARG A 8 -17.88 -34.38 -17.43
CA ARG A 8 -17.59 -33.42 -18.49
C ARG A 8 -17.25 -32.03 -17.96
N LEU A 9 -16.19 -31.43 -18.50
CA LEU A 9 -15.88 -30.01 -18.46
C LEU A 9 -16.84 -29.24 -19.37
N LEU A 10 -17.45 -28.18 -18.83
CA LEU A 10 -18.41 -27.30 -19.49
C LEU A 10 -17.67 -26.03 -19.99
N PRO A 11 -17.65 -25.70 -21.30
CA PRO A 11 -17.12 -24.43 -21.78
C PRO A 11 -18.25 -23.40 -21.94
N ILE A 12 -18.09 -22.23 -21.33
CA ILE A 12 -18.97 -21.07 -21.51
C ILE A 12 -18.50 -20.32 -22.76
N ALA A 13 -19.27 -20.42 -23.84
CA ALA A 13 -19.08 -19.67 -25.08
C ALA A 13 -19.79 -18.31 -24.99
N PHE A 14 -19.04 -17.23 -25.18
CA PHE A 14 -19.58 -15.88 -25.34
C PHE A 14 -19.63 -15.59 -26.86
N THR A 15 -20.82 -15.61 -27.46
CA THR A 15 -21.05 -15.26 -28.86
C THR A 15 -21.58 -13.84 -28.95
N ALA A 16 -20.79 -12.93 -29.53
CA ALA A 16 -21.25 -11.61 -29.96
C ALA A 16 -21.85 -11.74 -31.37
N ALA A 17 -23.13 -11.40 -31.52
CA ALA A 17 -23.83 -11.38 -32.80
C ALA A 17 -23.82 -9.96 -33.38
N CYS A 18 -23.20 -9.79 -34.55
CA CYS A 18 -23.39 -8.62 -35.41
C CYS A 18 -24.59 -8.89 -36.32
N THR A 19 -25.62 -8.03 -36.25
CA THR A 19 -26.76 -8.07 -37.19
C THR A 19 -26.54 -7.08 -38.32
N SER A 20 -26.30 -7.59 -39.52
CA SER A 20 -26.39 -6.87 -40.79
C SER A 20 -27.85 -6.84 -41.26
N VAL A 21 -28.38 -5.66 -41.57
CA VAL A 21 -29.68 -5.47 -42.24
C VAL A 21 -29.44 -5.22 -43.73
N SER A 22 -30.26 -5.85 -44.56
CA SER A 22 -30.18 -5.92 -46.03
C SER A 22 -31.39 -5.25 -46.71
N SER A 23 -31.12 -4.45 -47.76
CA SER A 23 -31.86 -4.24 -49.06
C SER A 23 -33.34 -3.74 -49.05
N PRO A 24 -33.89 -3.04 -50.09
CA PRO A 24 -33.74 -3.35 -51.52
C PRO A 24 -33.72 -2.17 -52.54
N THR A 25 -33.57 -2.59 -53.80
CA THR A 25 -33.49 -1.89 -55.10
C THR A 25 -34.83 -1.38 -55.64
N SER A 26 -34.81 -0.28 -56.40
CA SER A 26 -35.55 -0.16 -57.68
C SER A 26 -35.07 1.06 -58.46
N ASP A 27 -34.58 0.79 -59.67
CA ASP A 27 -34.42 1.73 -60.76
C ASP A 27 -35.72 2.50 -61.02
N ASP A 28 -35.62 3.80 -61.29
CA ASP A 28 -36.33 4.37 -62.44
C ASP A 28 -35.66 5.66 -62.91
N THR A 29 -35.57 5.74 -64.23
CA THR A 29 -34.69 6.61 -65.00
C THR A 29 -35.41 7.91 -65.32
N PHE A 30 -34.80 9.05 -64.99
CA PHE A 30 -35.07 10.31 -65.67
C PHE A 30 -33.76 11.03 -65.98
N SER A 31 -33.31 10.84 -67.22
CA SER A 31 -32.19 11.58 -67.82
C SER A 31 -32.71 12.93 -68.33
N LEU A 32 -32.13 14.03 -67.85
CA LEU A 32 -32.37 15.39 -68.34
C LEU A 32 -31.08 15.90 -69.04
N PRO A 33 -31.18 16.75 -70.08
CA PRO A 33 -30.17 16.94 -71.13
C PRO A 33 -28.84 17.60 -70.71
N ASP A 34 -27.85 17.39 -71.57
CA ASP A 34 -26.46 17.86 -71.51
C ASP A 34 -26.26 19.25 -70.89
N ILE A 35 -25.65 19.29 -69.70
CA ILE A 35 -25.05 20.48 -69.10
C ILE A 35 -23.52 20.35 -69.29
N PRO A 36 -22.84 21.38 -69.81
CA PRO A 36 -21.42 21.32 -70.19
C PRO A 36 -20.50 20.97 -69.03
N ASP A 37 -19.37 20.34 -69.39
CA ASP A 37 -18.29 19.84 -68.54
C ASP A 37 -17.94 20.73 -67.32
N SER A 38 -17.80 20.06 -66.17
CA SER A 38 -17.06 20.47 -64.98
C SER A 38 -17.72 21.46 -64.00
N PRO A 39 -18.27 21.01 -62.85
CA PRO A 39 -18.40 21.87 -61.69
C PRO A 39 -17.02 22.13 -61.08
N GLN A 40 -16.49 23.33 -61.30
CA GLN A 40 -15.36 23.84 -60.52
C GLN A 40 -15.75 23.80 -59.04
N LYS A 41 -15.00 23.03 -58.23
CA LYS A 41 -15.07 23.10 -56.77
C LYS A 41 -14.67 24.51 -56.33
N VAL A 42 -15.65 25.39 -56.16
CA VAL A 42 -15.44 26.63 -55.39
C VAL A 42 -15.42 26.21 -53.92
N SER A 43 -14.23 26.04 -53.37
CA SER A 43 -14.06 25.85 -51.92
C SER A 43 -14.52 27.13 -51.23
N ILE A 44 -15.66 27.07 -50.53
CA ILE A 44 -16.11 28.15 -49.65
C ILE A 44 -15.05 28.28 -48.54
N PRO A 45 -14.29 29.39 -48.45
CA PRO A 45 -13.27 29.54 -47.41
C PRO A 45 -13.94 29.70 -46.05
N TYR A 46 -13.65 28.79 -45.12
CA TYR A 46 -14.04 28.97 -43.72
C TYR A 46 -13.32 30.21 -43.16
N PRO A 47 -13.99 31.05 -42.34
CA PRO A 47 -13.33 32.16 -41.68
C PRO A 47 -12.24 31.61 -40.75
N LYS A 48 -10.98 31.86 -41.09
CA LYS A 48 -9.85 31.62 -40.20
C LYS A 48 -9.90 32.74 -39.16
N LEU A 49 -9.88 32.37 -37.87
CA LEU A 49 -9.73 33.34 -36.78
C LEU A 49 -8.50 34.21 -37.08
N ASP A 50 -8.66 35.52 -37.01
CA ASP A 50 -7.58 36.48 -37.25
C ASP A 50 -6.43 36.20 -36.27
N GLU A 51 -5.20 36.11 -36.76
CA GLU A 51 -4.01 35.86 -35.95
C GLU A 51 -3.89 36.92 -34.84
N GLN A 52 -4.38 38.14 -35.11
CA GLN A 52 -4.45 39.23 -34.13
C GLN A 52 -5.37 38.89 -32.96
N THR A 53 -6.54 38.32 -33.22
CA THR A 53 -7.46 37.87 -32.15
C THR A 53 -6.89 36.70 -31.34
N GLN A 54 -6.05 35.86 -31.94
CA GLN A 54 -5.32 34.83 -31.19
C GLN A 54 -4.26 35.43 -30.28
N ILE A 55 -3.49 36.40 -30.77
CA ILE A 55 -2.48 37.12 -29.97
C ILE A 55 -3.14 37.83 -28.78
N ASP A 56 -4.28 38.49 -29.00
CA ASP A 56 -5.02 39.17 -27.94
C ASP A 56 -5.53 38.16 -26.89
N HIS A 57 -6.07 37.03 -27.33
CA HIS A 57 -6.50 35.96 -26.44
C HIS A 57 -5.35 35.34 -25.63
N LEU A 58 -4.18 35.17 -26.25
CA LEU A 58 -2.95 34.74 -25.58
C LEU A 58 -2.49 35.78 -24.54
N GLY A 59 -2.52 37.07 -24.87
CA GLY A 59 -2.20 38.16 -23.94
C GLY A 59 -3.10 38.17 -22.70
N VAL A 60 -4.40 37.97 -22.89
CA VAL A 60 -5.37 37.85 -21.77
C VAL A 60 -5.08 36.62 -20.90
N GLN A 61 -4.70 35.49 -21.49
CA GLN A 61 -4.31 34.29 -20.73
C GLN A 61 -3.04 34.50 -19.92
N VAL A 62 -2.01 35.12 -20.50
CA VAL A 62 -0.75 35.42 -19.80
C VAL A 62 -1.02 36.35 -18.62
N ALA A 63 -1.77 37.44 -18.81
CA ALA A 63 -2.13 38.36 -17.74
C ALA A 63 -3.00 37.72 -16.63
N ARG A 64 -3.74 36.64 -16.95
CA ARG A 64 -4.45 35.85 -15.95
C ARG A 64 -3.50 34.95 -15.17
N ILE A 65 -2.61 34.25 -15.86
CA ILE A 65 -1.62 33.36 -15.24
C ILE A 65 -0.70 34.14 -14.31
N GLU A 66 -0.25 35.32 -14.72
CA GLU A 66 0.59 36.20 -13.90
C GLU A 66 -0.12 36.59 -12.59
N ARG A 67 -1.39 37.00 -12.66
CA ARG A 67 -2.20 37.27 -11.46
C ARG A 67 -2.39 36.04 -10.58
N GLU A 68 -2.60 34.86 -11.16
CA GLU A 68 -2.71 33.62 -10.41
C GLU A 68 -1.38 33.23 -9.74
N MET A 69 -0.23 33.43 -10.42
CA MET A 69 1.10 33.23 -9.83
C MET A 69 1.36 34.17 -8.66
N GLU A 70 1.02 35.45 -8.79
CA GLU A 70 1.14 36.42 -7.70
C GLU A 70 0.28 36.02 -6.49
N ALA A 71 -0.97 35.62 -6.72
CA ALA A 71 -1.87 35.16 -5.66
C ALA A 71 -1.34 33.90 -4.95
N VAL A 72 -0.77 32.96 -5.70
CA VAL A 72 -0.14 31.74 -5.16
C VAL A 72 1.11 32.08 -4.36
N ASN A 73 1.95 32.98 -4.85
CA ASN A 73 3.16 33.43 -4.15
C ASN A 73 2.83 34.16 -2.84
N LEU A 74 1.78 34.99 -2.82
CA LEU A 74 1.31 35.63 -1.60
C LEU A 74 0.77 34.62 -0.58
N ARG A 75 0.02 33.61 -1.04
CA ARG A 75 -0.42 32.50 -0.17
C ARG A 75 0.76 31.70 0.37
N LEU A 76 1.78 31.45 -0.45
CA LEU A 76 2.98 30.76 -0.01
C LEU A 76 3.69 31.56 1.09
N GLN A 77 3.89 32.87 0.90
CA GLN A 77 4.47 33.75 1.92
C GLN A 77 3.64 33.77 3.21
N GLN A 78 2.31 33.83 3.11
CA GLN A 78 1.43 33.76 4.28
C GLN A 78 1.57 32.43 5.02
N ILE A 79 1.61 31.31 4.32
CA ILE A 79 1.81 29.97 4.90
C ILE A 79 3.18 29.87 5.57
N GLU A 80 4.24 30.40 4.95
CA GLU A 80 5.59 30.44 5.52
C GLU A 80 5.63 31.25 6.82
N GLN A 81 5.01 32.43 6.84
CA GLN A 81 4.89 33.26 8.04
C GLN A 81 4.03 32.58 9.11
N GLN A 82 2.91 31.98 8.72
CA GLN A 82 2.03 31.27 9.64
C GLN A 82 2.74 30.06 10.28
N ASN A 83 3.51 29.30 9.50
CA ASN A 83 4.35 28.20 10.02
C ASN A 83 5.44 28.71 10.96
N LYS A 84 6.01 29.89 10.71
CA LYS A 84 7.01 30.53 11.57
C LYS A 84 6.44 30.97 12.93
N ILE A 85 5.16 31.37 12.96
CA ILE A 85 4.44 31.76 14.20
C ILE A 85 3.98 30.54 15.00
N HIS A 86 3.52 29.47 14.32
CA HIS A 86 3.09 28.22 14.98
C HIS A 86 4.27 27.30 15.36
N SER A 87 5.47 27.57 14.86
CA SER A 87 6.68 26.95 15.37
C SER A 87 7.15 27.67 16.65
N ARG A 88 6.80 27.13 17.84
CA ARG A 88 7.80 27.03 18.92
C ARG A 88 9.08 26.46 18.29
N PRO A 89 10.31 26.82 18.71
CA PRO A 89 11.53 26.47 17.99
C PRO A 89 11.74 24.94 17.98
N ALA A 90 11.07 24.27 17.06
CA ALA A 90 11.29 22.91 16.66
C ALA A 90 12.48 22.99 15.73
N LYS A 91 13.61 22.44 16.20
CA LYS A 91 14.84 22.23 15.46
C LYS A 91 14.56 22.05 13.98
N LYS A 92 15.17 22.91 13.16
CA LYS A 92 15.26 22.78 11.70
C LYS A 92 15.51 21.32 11.36
N THR A 93 14.53 20.64 10.76
CA THR A 93 14.82 19.48 9.94
C THR A 93 15.45 20.04 8.68
N VAL A 94 16.75 20.31 8.80
CA VAL A 94 17.68 20.38 7.68
C VAL A 94 17.37 19.12 6.87
N SER A 95 16.92 19.27 5.61
CA SER A 95 17.21 18.25 4.62
C SER A 95 18.71 18.05 4.76
N GLN A 96 19.10 16.93 5.39
CA GLN A 96 20.50 16.58 5.59
C GLN A 96 21.12 16.60 4.20
N ARG A 97 21.71 17.74 3.81
CA ARG A 97 22.89 17.71 2.97
C ARG A 97 23.77 16.77 3.74
N LEU A 98 23.89 15.55 3.23
CA LEU A 98 24.81 14.57 3.78
C LEU A 98 26.14 15.32 3.80
N ASP A 99 26.61 15.69 5.00
CA ASP A 99 27.89 16.36 5.12
C ASP A 99 28.90 15.37 4.54
N ASP A 100 29.42 15.65 3.34
CA ASP A 100 30.34 14.76 2.64
C ASP A 100 31.53 14.40 3.52
N GLN A 101 31.90 15.29 4.44
CA GLN A 101 32.94 15.05 5.44
C GLN A 101 32.54 13.99 6.48
N LYS A 102 31.27 13.95 6.89
CA LYS A 102 30.73 12.98 7.87
C LYS A 102 30.51 11.62 7.20
N LEU A 103 30.06 11.62 5.95
CA LEU A 103 29.96 10.42 5.12
C LEU A 103 31.34 9.82 4.83
N LYS A 104 32.32 10.67 4.44
CA LYS A 104 33.71 10.29 4.23
C LYS A 104 34.36 9.77 5.51
N LYS A 105 34.11 10.41 6.66
CA LYS A 105 34.62 9.92 7.96
C LYS A 105 34.06 8.53 8.27
N HIS A 106 32.76 8.31 8.12
CA HIS A 106 32.15 6.98 8.28
C HIS A 106 32.74 5.93 7.31
N TYR A 107 33.00 6.33 6.06
CA TYR A 107 33.58 5.43 5.05
C TYR A 107 35.03 5.04 5.37
N LEU A 108 35.79 5.98 5.93
CA LEU A 108 37.18 5.76 6.36
C LEU A 108 37.26 4.99 7.69
N GLU A 109 36.34 5.22 8.64
CA GLU A 109 36.25 4.47 9.92
C GLU A 109 35.84 3.01 9.71
N ASN A 110 34.96 2.73 8.74
CA ASN A 110 34.52 1.38 8.41
C ASN A 110 35.44 0.65 7.41
N GLY A 111 36.67 1.13 7.20
CA GLY A 111 37.67 0.43 6.39
C GLY A 111 37.36 0.35 4.89
N GLY A 112 36.54 1.25 4.35
CA GLY A 112 36.22 1.30 2.91
C GLY A 112 35.22 0.25 2.42
N THR A 113 34.59 -0.51 3.32
CA THR A 113 33.49 -1.40 2.92
C THR A 113 32.20 -0.59 2.74
N VAL A 114 31.61 -0.63 1.55
CA VAL A 114 30.25 -0.12 1.28
C VAL A 114 29.31 -0.74 2.33
N PRO A 115 28.42 0.04 3.00
CA PRO A 115 27.43 -0.54 3.89
C PRO A 115 26.67 -1.62 3.12
N THR A 116 26.76 -2.86 3.59
CA THR A 116 26.10 -3.98 2.95
C THR A 116 24.60 -3.66 2.87
N GLU A 117 23.88 -4.09 1.83
CA GLU A 117 22.43 -3.85 1.73
C GLU A 117 21.70 -4.30 3.01
N THR A 118 22.21 -5.35 3.66
CA THR A 118 21.75 -5.84 4.98
C THR A 118 21.90 -4.81 6.10
N ASP A 119 22.95 -4.00 6.12
CA ASP A 119 23.20 -2.98 7.15
C ASP A 119 22.25 -1.79 6.97
N SER A 120 21.96 -1.44 5.71
CA SER A 120 20.99 -0.39 5.39
C SER A 120 19.56 -0.83 5.72
N LEU A 121 19.20 -2.09 5.44
CA LEU A 121 17.89 -2.65 5.78
C LEU A 121 17.68 -2.75 7.29
N THR A 122 18.66 -3.26 8.03
CA THR A 122 18.58 -3.35 9.51
C THR A 122 18.50 -1.98 10.16
N LEU A 123 19.19 -0.96 9.62
CA LEU A 123 19.07 0.42 10.08
C LEU A 123 17.65 0.97 9.85
N ASN A 124 17.07 0.73 8.67
CA ASN A 124 15.70 1.14 8.37
C ASN A 124 14.69 0.45 9.30
N GLU A 125 14.79 -0.87 9.46
CA GLU A 125 13.97 -1.65 10.39
C GLU A 125 14.09 -1.14 11.83
N THR A 126 15.29 -0.72 12.25
CA THR A 126 15.52 -0.14 13.58
C THR A 126 14.79 1.18 13.75
N ARG A 127 14.85 2.07 12.75
CA ARG A 127 14.12 3.36 12.78
C ARG A 127 12.60 3.16 12.82
N LEU A 128 12.09 2.17 12.08
CA LEU A 128 10.68 1.80 12.11
C LEU A 128 10.27 1.32 13.50
N TYR A 129 11.09 0.45 14.12
CA TYR A 129 10.86 -0.05 15.47
C TYR A 129 10.76 1.09 16.49
N GLU A 130 11.74 2.00 16.49
CA GLU A 130 11.78 3.13 17.42
C GLU A 130 10.55 4.01 17.29
N ARG A 131 10.17 4.37 16.06
CA ARG A 131 8.98 5.19 15.78
C ARG A 131 7.71 4.48 16.22
N ALA A 132 7.52 3.22 15.85
CA ALA A 132 6.35 2.44 16.22
C ALA A 132 6.26 2.23 17.74
N SER A 133 7.39 1.99 18.42
CA SER A 133 7.45 1.82 19.87
C SER A 133 6.97 3.08 20.62
N LYS A 134 7.23 4.28 20.06
CA LYS A 134 6.76 5.54 20.62
C LYS A 134 5.24 5.64 20.54
N TYR A 135 4.66 5.30 19.39
CA TYR A 135 3.20 5.27 19.23
C TYR A 135 2.54 4.21 20.11
N TYR A 136 3.13 3.02 20.21
CA TYR A 136 2.66 1.95 21.08
C TYR A 136 2.63 2.38 22.55
N ARG A 137 3.73 2.98 23.04
CA ARG A 137 3.82 3.52 24.41
C ARG A 137 2.80 4.62 24.69
N ASN A 138 2.47 5.42 23.69
CA ASN A 138 1.44 6.45 23.78
C ASN A 138 0.00 5.90 23.68
N GLY A 139 -0.18 4.58 23.58
CA GLY A 139 -1.48 3.93 23.42
C GLY A 139 -2.07 4.02 22.00
N ASN A 140 -1.36 4.65 21.05
CA ASN A 140 -1.80 4.73 19.66
C ASN A 140 -1.34 3.49 18.89
N TYR A 141 -2.04 2.38 19.12
CA TYR A 141 -1.73 1.09 18.49
C TYR A 141 -1.99 1.09 16.99
N ARG A 142 -2.96 1.87 16.50
CA ARG A 142 -3.26 1.99 15.06
C ARG A 142 -2.10 2.60 14.29
N ALA A 143 -1.51 3.68 14.79
CA ALA A 143 -0.34 4.29 14.17
C ALA A 143 0.88 3.36 14.23
N ALA A 144 1.10 2.67 15.36
CA ALA A 144 2.18 1.70 15.49
C ALA A 144 2.05 0.55 14.47
N ALA A 145 0.84 0.00 14.32
CA ALA A 145 0.55 -1.04 13.35
C ALA A 145 0.70 -0.55 11.90
N ALA A 146 0.30 0.70 11.61
CA ALA A 146 0.46 1.28 10.27
C ALA A 146 1.94 1.42 9.86
N ILE A 147 2.81 1.83 10.79
CA ILE A 147 4.26 1.94 10.55
C ILE A 147 4.88 0.57 10.29
N LEU A 148 4.42 -0.45 11.01
CA LEU A 148 4.96 -1.80 10.96
C LEU A 148 4.17 -2.73 10.04
N LYS A 149 3.28 -2.22 9.18
CA LYS A 149 2.39 -3.06 8.37
C LYS A 149 3.17 -4.06 7.50
N GLU A 150 4.30 -3.62 6.97
CA GLU A 150 5.19 -4.41 6.12
C GLU A 150 6.23 -5.23 6.91
N ALA A 151 6.15 -5.26 8.25
CA ALA A 151 7.02 -6.06 9.08
C ALA A 151 6.59 -7.54 9.06
N ASP A 152 6.94 -8.23 7.99
CA ASP A 152 6.66 -9.65 7.76
C ASP A 152 7.68 -10.61 8.40
N GLY A 153 8.73 -10.06 9.01
CA GLY A 153 9.85 -10.79 9.59
C GLY A 153 11.11 -10.81 8.71
N GLY A 154 11.09 -10.14 7.56
CA GLY A 154 12.26 -9.70 6.80
C GLY A 154 13.33 -10.78 6.61
N ASN A 155 14.60 -10.43 6.83
CA ASN A 155 15.73 -11.36 6.78
C ASN A 155 15.83 -12.32 7.98
N GLY A 156 14.86 -12.31 8.91
CA GLY A 156 14.91 -13.11 10.13
C GLY A 156 15.82 -12.54 11.22
N SER A 157 16.32 -11.31 11.07
CA SER A 157 17.13 -10.65 12.08
C SER A 157 16.37 -10.41 13.40
N ASP A 158 17.11 -10.11 14.46
CA ASP A 158 16.53 -9.74 15.74
C ASP A 158 15.64 -8.49 15.65
N ILE A 159 15.96 -7.54 14.77
CA ILE A 159 15.15 -6.33 14.61
C ILE A 159 13.87 -6.63 13.81
N ALA A 160 13.95 -7.45 12.75
CA ALA A 160 12.79 -7.93 12.03
C ALA A 160 11.83 -8.70 12.95
N ARG A 161 12.38 -9.55 13.84
CA ARG A 161 11.62 -10.23 14.91
C ARG A 161 10.91 -9.22 15.82
N ARG A 162 11.63 -8.22 16.32
CA ARG A 162 11.06 -7.20 17.23
C ARG A 162 9.95 -6.39 16.58
N ASN A 163 10.13 -5.99 15.31
CA ASN A 163 9.12 -5.29 14.54
C ASN A 163 7.85 -6.11 14.37
N MET A 164 7.98 -7.36 13.92
CA MET A 164 6.84 -8.25 13.71
C MET A 164 6.10 -8.54 15.03
N TYR A 165 6.83 -8.71 16.14
CA TYR A 165 6.21 -8.91 17.45
C TYR A 165 5.47 -7.65 17.94
N LEU A 166 6.03 -6.47 17.75
CA LEU A 166 5.38 -5.21 18.11
C LEU A 166 4.12 -4.97 17.26
N LEU A 167 4.14 -5.35 15.97
CA LEU A 167 2.96 -5.36 15.12
C LEU A 167 1.88 -6.30 15.70
N LEU A 168 2.25 -7.55 16.03
CA LEU A 168 1.33 -8.53 16.63
C LEU A 168 0.68 -7.98 17.91
N GLN A 169 1.48 -7.42 18.81
CA GLN A 169 0.99 -6.81 20.04
C GLN A 169 0.06 -5.63 19.76
N SER A 170 0.37 -4.80 18.78
CA SER A 170 -0.47 -3.66 18.41
C SER A 170 -1.85 -4.13 17.92
N GLN A 171 -1.89 -5.15 17.06
CA GLN A 171 -3.13 -5.75 16.58
C GLN A 171 -3.95 -6.39 17.71
N GLN A 172 -3.27 -7.07 18.64
CA GLN A 172 -3.89 -7.65 19.82
C GLN A 172 -4.54 -6.59 20.72
N ARG A 173 -3.89 -5.43 20.91
CA ARG A 173 -4.45 -4.32 21.71
C ARG A 173 -5.65 -3.66 21.04
N MET A 174 -5.72 -3.69 19.71
CA MET A 174 -6.89 -3.23 18.95
C MET A 174 -8.01 -4.26 18.87
N GLY A 175 -7.75 -5.52 19.25
CA GLY A 175 -8.74 -6.60 19.19
C GLY A 175 -8.94 -7.20 17.79
N HIS A 176 -8.06 -6.89 16.83
CA HIS A 176 -8.11 -7.43 15.46
C HIS A 176 -7.63 -8.89 15.45
N CYS A 177 -8.55 -9.80 15.81
CA CYS A 177 -8.25 -11.20 16.08
C CYS A 177 -7.75 -11.96 14.84
N GLU A 178 -8.30 -11.67 13.67
CA GLU A 178 -7.91 -12.26 12.39
C GLU A 178 -6.44 -11.95 12.08
N SER A 179 -6.05 -10.66 12.20
CA SER A 179 -4.66 -10.24 12.00
C SER A 179 -3.72 -10.86 13.03
N VAL A 180 -4.14 -11.00 14.28
CA VAL A 180 -3.33 -11.67 15.32
C VAL A 180 -3.09 -13.13 14.99
N ILE A 181 -4.10 -13.85 14.50
CA ILE A 181 -3.96 -15.25 14.09
C ILE A 181 -2.96 -15.37 12.93
N GLU A 182 -3.09 -14.51 11.93
CA GLU A 182 -2.24 -14.51 10.73
C GLU A 182 -0.78 -14.16 11.06
N ILE A 183 -0.56 -13.01 11.69
CA ILE A 183 0.78 -12.50 12.04
C ILE A 183 1.42 -13.39 13.09
N GLY A 184 0.66 -13.82 14.11
CA GLY A 184 1.14 -14.70 15.16
C GLY A 184 1.58 -16.06 14.61
N GLY A 185 0.84 -16.62 13.66
CA GLY A 185 1.18 -17.89 13.01
C GLY A 185 2.49 -17.78 12.23
N ARG A 186 2.65 -16.73 11.43
CA ARG A 186 3.92 -16.46 10.74
C ARG A 186 5.07 -16.24 11.73
N TYR A 187 4.83 -15.48 12.80
CA TYR A 187 5.83 -15.18 13.82
C TYR A 187 6.32 -16.47 14.51
N ALA A 188 5.41 -17.33 14.95
CA ALA A 188 5.74 -18.58 15.61
C ALA A 188 6.49 -19.55 14.69
N ASN A 189 6.20 -19.53 13.39
CA ASN A 189 6.91 -20.35 12.40
C ASN A 189 8.31 -19.80 12.12
N ARG A 190 8.44 -18.49 11.88
CA ARG A 190 9.72 -17.86 11.52
C ARG A 190 10.69 -17.74 12.70
N PHE A 191 10.15 -17.43 13.88
CA PHE A 191 10.91 -17.15 15.10
C PHE A 191 10.65 -18.17 16.20
N ARG A 192 10.54 -19.46 15.83
CA ARG A 192 10.26 -20.57 16.77
C ARG A 192 11.21 -20.66 17.98
N ASN A 193 12.45 -20.21 17.85
CA ASN A 193 13.43 -20.24 18.93
C ASN A 193 13.41 -18.97 19.80
N SER A 194 12.51 -18.03 19.52
CA SER A 194 12.42 -16.79 20.28
C SER A 194 11.66 -16.97 21.59
N PRO A 195 12.03 -16.25 22.66
CA PRO A 195 11.32 -16.34 23.93
C PRO A 195 9.86 -15.84 23.84
N GLN A 196 9.51 -15.07 22.80
CA GLN A 196 8.16 -14.57 22.57
C GLN A 196 7.28 -15.49 21.71
N ALA A 197 7.84 -16.52 21.06
CA ALA A 197 7.06 -17.45 20.24
C ALA A 197 5.94 -18.17 21.03
N PRO A 198 6.16 -18.63 22.28
CA PRO A 198 5.10 -19.19 23.11
C PRO A 198 3.96 -18.20 23.37
N ASP A 199 4.30 -16.93 23.64
CA ASP A 199 3.31 -15.88 23.88
C ASP A 199 2.49 -15.57 22.62
N ALA A 200 3.12 -15.55 21.44
CA ALA A 200 2.42 -15.38 20.17
C ALA A 200 1.38 -16.49 19.94
N LEU A 201 1.76 -17.77 20.15
CA LEU A 201 0.81 -18.89 20.05
C LEU A 201 -0.32 -18.81 21.06
N PHE A 202 -0.03 -18.34 22.28
CA PHE A 202 -1.06 -18.14 23.29
C PHE A 202 -2.08 -17.08 22.85
N SER A 203 -1.60 -15.96 22.31
CA SER A 203 -2.45 -14.89 21.75
C SER A 203 -3.32 -15.38 20.59
N ILE A 204 -2.79 -16.23 19.70
CA ILE A 204 -3.59 -16.86 18.63
C ILE A 204 -4.76 -17.65 19.23
N GLY A 205 -4.49 -18.50 20.22
CA GLY A 205 -5.55 -19.28 20.87
C GLY A 205 -6.58 -18.41 21.59
N GLN A 206 -6.16 -17.31 22.23
CA GLN A 206 -7.09 -16.34 22.82
C GLN A 206 -8.00 -15.70 21.76
N CYS A 207 -7.45 -15.31 20.61
CA CYS A 207 -8.20 -14.73 19.51
C CYS A 207 -9.18 -15.75 18.90
N GLN A 208 -8.74 -16.99 18.67
CA GLN A 208 -9.61 -18.07 18.19
C GLN A 208 -10.78 -18.32 19.16
N TYR A 209 -10.51 -18.31 20.47
CA TYR A 209 -11.54 -18.47 21.47
C TYR A 209 -12.57 -17.32 21.44
N LYS A 210 -12.10 -16.07 21.32
CA LYS A 210 -12.98 -14.89 21.17
C LYS A 210 -13.86 -14.96 19.92
N LEU A 211 -13.34 -15.52 18.83
CA LEU A 211 -14.06 -15.76 17.58
C LEU A 211 -14.98 -16.99 17.63
N GLN A 212 -15.26 -17.55 18.81
CA GLN A 212 -16.08 -18.77 19.02
C GLN A 212 -15.50 -20.04 18.39
N GLN A 213 -14.24 -20.02 17.95
CA GLN A 213 -13.54 -21.18 17.39
C GLN A 213 -12.88 -22.01 18.52
N LYS A 214 -13.69 -22.44 19.50
CA LYS A 214 -13.20 -23.07 20.74
C LYS A 214 -12.37 -24.33 20.49
N ASP A 215 -12.76 -25.17 19.53
CA ASP A 215 -12.00 -26.37 19.17
C ASP A 215 -10.61 -26.05 18.62
N ILE A 216 -10.56 -25.06 17.73
CA ILE A 216 -9.31 -24.60 17.12
C ILE A 216 -8.41 -23.98 18.21
N ALA A 217 -8.97 -23.16 19.09
CA ALA A 217 -8.25 -22.56 20.22
C ALA A 217 -7.62 -23.63 21.13
N ARG A 218 -8.37 -24.67 21.49
CA ARG A 218 -7.87 -25.78 22.29
C ARG A 218 -6.72 -26.52 21.59
N ASN A 219 -6.82 -26.75 20.29
CA ASN A 219 -5.75 -27.39 19.53
C ASN A 219 -4.49 -26.52 19.47
N THR A 220 -4.64 -25.21 19.29
CA THR A 220 -3.52 -24.25 19.34
C THR A 220 -2.84 -24.26 20.70
N TRP A 221 -3.60 -24.23 21.80
CA TRP A 221 -3.06 -24.29 23.15
C TRP A 221 -2.40 -25.64 23.48
N ARG A 222 -2.94 -26.76 23.00
CA ARG A 222 -2.27 -28.07 23.12
C ARG A 222 -0.93 -28.08 22.39
N LYS A 223 -0.88 -27.54 21.16
CA LYS A 223 0.37 -27.42 20.39
C LYS A 223 1.40 -26.55 21.11
N LEU A 224 0.96 -25.44 21.70
CA LEU A 224 1.81 -24.57 22.53
C LEU A 224 2.41 -25.33 23.71
N ILE A 225 1.60 -26.07 24.47
CA ILE A 225 2.07 -26.87 25.61
C ILE A 225 3.07 -27.94 25.18
N GLN A 226 2.82 -28.60 24.04
CA GLN A 226 3.72 -29.62 23.51
C GLN A 226 5.05 -29.03 22.99
N SER A 227 5.00 -27.86 22.36
CA SER A 227 6.17 -27.25 21.72
C SER A 227 7.03 -26.44 22.69
N TYR A 228 6.43 -25.91 23.76
CA TYR A 228 7.09 -25.02 24.74
C TYR A 228 6.66 -25.35 26.18
N PRO A 229 6.90 -26.59 26.66
CA PRO A 229 6.34 -27.08 27.93
C PRO A 229 6.71 -26.24 29.15
N ASP A 230 7.92 -25.68 29.19
CA ASP A 230 8.43 -24.92 30.34
C ASP A 230 8.06 -23.43 30.33
N SER A 231 7.35 -22.97 29.29
CA SER A 231 7.01 -21.55 29.15
C SER A 231 5.83 -21.12 30.03
N GLU A 232 5.85 -19.88 30.52
CA GLU A 232 4.70 -19.30 31.22
C GLU A 232 3.43 -19.28 30.35
N ALA A 233 3.59 -19.14 29.04
CA ALA A 233 2.49 -19.22 28.08
C ALA A 233 1.83 -20.61 28.07
N ALA A 234 2.61 -21.69 28.17
CA ALA A 234 2.09 -23.06 28.26
C ALA A 234 1.30 -23.28 29.55
N LYS A 235 1.77 -22.76 30.69
CA LYS A 235 1.02 -22.80 31.95
C LYS A 235 -0.33 -22.09 31.83
N ARG A 236 -0.36 -20.88 31.25
CA ARG A 236 -1.61 -20.15 30.99
C ARG A 236 -2.53 -20.89 30.01
N ALA A 237 -1.98 -21.48 28.95
CA ALA A 237 -2.71 -22.30 27.99
C ALA A 237 -3.38 -23.52 28.64
N ALA A 238 -2.68 -24.19 29.57
CA ALA A 238 -3.21 -25.34 30.29
C ALA A 238 -4.41 -24.96 31.17
N ILE A 239 -4.41 -23.76 31.75
CA ILE A 239 -5.56 -23.20 32.47
C ILE A 239 -6.71 -22.90 31.50
N SER A 240 -6.42 -22.25 30.38
CA SER A 240 -7.43 -21.86 29.38
C SER A 240 -8.17 -23.06 28.76
N ILE A 241 -7.49 -24.19 28.53
CA ILE A 241 -8.15 -25.41 28.00
C ILE A 241 -9.22 -25.96 28.94
N LYS A 242 -9.08 -25.76 30.26
CA LYS A 242 -10.01 -26.27 31.27
C LYS A 242 -11.28 -25.44 31.42
N GLN A 243 -11.31 -24.23 30.85
CA GLN A 243 -12.47 -23.34 30.91
C GLN A 243 -13.52 -23.81 29.87
N ARG A 244 -14.78 -23.99 30.31
CA ARG A 244 -15.91 -24.47 29.47
C ARG A 244 -16.50 -23.34 28.61
#